data_AF-A0ABD5B4L8-F1
#
_entry.id   AF-A0ABD5B4L8-F1
#
_cell.length_a   1.000
_cell.length_b   1.000
_cell.length_c   1.000
_cell.angle_alpha   90.00
_cell.angle_beta   90.00
_cell.angle_gamma   90.00
#
_symmetry.space_group_name_H-M   'P 1'
#
loop_
_entity.id
_entity.type
_entity.pdbx_description
1 polymer ?
#
loop_
_entity_poly.entity_id
_entity_poly.type
_entity_poly.pdbx_seq_one_letter_code
_entity_poly.pdbx_strand_id
1 'polypeptide(L)'
;MKTILFLTSLILITLSCNQKRNESVENTAFIKTNIKKDSAITLLNTVDSIMKKAIKKEISPKEVNKQIEPLMKKYEKYLSELSTQDSIEIQKYRIDQINKMIDLQLEQQK
;
A
#
# COMPACT_ATOMS: atom_id res chain seq x y z
N MET A 1 54.98 23.18 -43.07
CA MET A 1 54.06 22.07 -42.73
C MET A 1 54.80 21.06 -41.88
N LYS A 2 54.34 20.83 -40.65
CA LYS A 2 54.36 19.54 -39.94
C LYS A 2 53.64 19.76 -38.62
N THR A 3 52.38 19.34 -38.63
CA THR A 3 51.43 19.27 -37.53
C THR A 3 51.99 18.36 -36.43
N ILE A 4 52.18 18.91 -35.23
CA ILE A 4 52.47 18.12 -34.03
C ILE A 4 51.12 17.82 -33.38
N LEU A 5 50.73 16.54 -33.49
CA LEU A 5 49.56 15.93 -32.87
C LEU A 5 49.69 15.96 -31.34
N PHE A 6 48.77 16.65 -30.68
CA PHE A 6 48.47 16.45 -29.26
C PHE A 6 47.85 15.06 -29.09
N LEU A 7 48.61 14.11 -28.52
CA LEU A 7 48.13 12.79 -28.16
C LEU A 7 48.10 12.67 -26.63
N THR A 8 47.19 13.39 -25.98
CA THR A 8 46.92 13.21 -24.55
C THR A 8 45.71 12.30 -24.37
N SER A 9 46.02 11.02 -24.25
CA SER A 9 45.29 9.92 -23.58
C SER A 9 43.94 10.30 -22.95
N LEU A 10 42.87 9.92 -23.64
CA LEU A 10 41.53 9.77 -23.07
C LEU A 10 41.53 8.57 -22.12
N ILE A 11 41.72 8.81 -20.82
CA ILE A 11 41.53 7.76 -19.80
C ILE A 11 40.01 7.58 -19.63
N LEU A 12 39.46 6.58 -20.32
CA LEU A 12 38.17 6.00 -19.96
C LEU A 12 38.33 5.37 -18.57
N ILE A 13 37.86 6.06 -17.54
CA ILE A 13 37.59 5.44 -16.25
C ILE A 13 36.35 4.57 -16.46
N THR A 14 36.55 3.32 -16.88
CA THR A 14 35.49 2.32 -16.93
C THR A 14 34.99 2.10 -15.50
N LEU A 15 33.72 2.42 -15.31
CA LEU A 15 32.89 2.10 -14.16
C LEU A 15 33.08 0.62 -13.76
N SER A 16 33.90 0.36 -12.74
CA SER A 16 33.72 -0.83 -11.91
C SER A 16 32.63 -0.53 -10.90
N CYS A 17 31.39 -0.40 -11.38
CA CYS A 17 30.23 -0.55 -10.50
C CYS A 17 30.21 -2.03 -10.12
N ASN A 18 30.64 -2.32 -8.89
CA ASN A 18 30.45 -3.64 -8.29
C ASN A 18 28.95 -3.92 -8.24
N GLN A 19 28.43 -4.57 -9.28
CA GLN A 19 27.08 -5.10 -9.30
C GLN A 19 27.08 -6.37 -8.46
N LYS A 20 27.18 -6.20 -7.14
CA LYS A 20 26.57 -7.15 -6.21
C LYS A 20 25.07 -7.03 -6.44
N ARG A 21 24.52 -7.92 -7.27
CA ARG A 21 23.07 -8.15 -7.32
C ARG A 21 22.63 -8.45 -5.90
N ASN A 22 21.98 -7.45 -5.29
CA ASN A 22 21.36 -7.53 -3.98
C ASN A 22 20.02 -8.26 -4.12
N GLU A 23 20.06 -9.54 -4.49
CA GLU A 23 18.84 -10.38 -4.55
C GLU A 23 18.15 -10.46 -3.17
N SER A 24 18.89 -10.29 -2.07
CA SER A 24 18.29 -10.27 -0.72
C SER A 24 17.51 -8.98 -0.43
N VAL A 25 17.95 -7.82 -0.94
CA VAL A 25 17.28 -6.54 -0.67
C VAL A 25 15.98 -6.43 -1.46
N GLU A 26 15.99 -6.92 -2.71
CA GLU A 26 14.81 -6.92 -3.58
C GLU A 26 13.75 -7.91 -3.07
N ASN A 27 14.14 -9.12 -2.65
CA ASN A 27 13.24 -10.07 -2.01
C ASN A 27 12.67 -9.53 -0.69
N THR A 28 13.49 -8.87 0.14
CA THR A 28 13.00 -8.32 1.43
C THR A 28 12.02 -7.16 1.21
N ALA A 29 12.26 -6.33 0.20
CA ALA A 29 11.35 -5.24 -0.18
C ALA A 29 10.01 -5.79 -0.70
N PHE A 30 10.04 -6.79 -1.58
CA PHE A 30 8.85 -7.45 -2.13
C PHE A 30 8.02 -8.18 -1.06
N ILE A 31 8.69 -8.90 -0.14
CA ILE A 31 8.01 -9.54 1.00
C ILE A 31 7.36 -8.49 1.90
N LYS A 32 8.06 -7.37 2.18
CA LYS A 32 7.55 -6.28 3.01
C LYS A 32 6.34 -5.58 2.39
N THR A 33 6.30 -5.38 1.07
CA THR A 33 5.14 -4.79 0.39
C THR A 33 3.92 -5.71 0.43
N ASN A 34 4.10 -7.02 0.21
CA ASN A 34 3.00 -7.99 0.31
C ASN A 34 2.43 -8.05 1.73
N ILE A 35 3.27 -8.08 2.77
CA ILE A 35 2.83 -8.07 4.17
C ILE A 35 1.97 -6.82 4.47
N LYS A 36 2.36 -5.64 3.95
CA LYS A 36 1.60 -4.41 4.15
C LYS A 36 0.26 -4.41 3.43
N LYS A 37 0.21 -4.96 2.21
CA LYS A 37 -1.02 -5.11 1.44
C LYS A 37 -2.02 -6.00 2.19
N ASP A 38 -1.58 -7.16 2.65
CA ASP A 38 -2.42 -8.08 3.42
C ASP A 38 -2.86 -7.47 4.75
N SER A 39 -1.95 -6.71 5.40
CA SER A 39 -2.27 -5.98 6.63
C SER A 39 -3.33 -4.89 6.39
N ALA A 40 -3.24 -4.15 5.28
CA ALA A 40 -4.24 -3.15 4.91
C ALA A 40 -5.60 -3.77 4.63
N ILE A 41 -5.65 -4.90 3.90
CA ILE A 41 -6.88 -5.66 3.66
C ILE A 41 -7.48 -6.16 4.98
N THR A 42 -6.65 -6.64 5.90
CA THR A 42 -7.09 -7.11 7.21
C THR A 42 -7.71 -5.99 8.05
N LEU A 43 -7.12 -4.78 8.01
CA LEU A 43 -7.72 -3.61 8.66
C LEU A 43 -9.08 -3.27 8.06
N LEU A 44 -9.20 -3.27 6.73
CA LEU A 44 -10.47 -3.02 6.04
C LEU A 44 -11.55 -4.07 6.41
N ASN A 45 -11.18 -5.35 6.50
CA ASN A 45 -12.10 -6.41 6.96
C ASN A 45 -12.58 -6.20 8.41
N THR A 46 -11.69 -5.72 9.26
CA THR A 46 -12.03 -5.39 10.65
C THR A 46 -13.02 -4.23 10.70
N VAL A 47 -12.77 -3.17 9.91
CA VAL A 47 -13.66 -2.02 9.76
C VAL A 47 -15.03 -2.44 9.22
N ASP A 48 -15.07 -3.25 8.16
CA ASP A 48 -16.31 -3.81 7.59
C ASP A 48 -17.12 -4.59 8.64
N SER A 49 -16.46 -5.42 9.45
CA SER A 49 -17.12 -6.16 10.55
C SER A 49 -17.74 -5.21 11.59
N ILE A 50 -17.03 -4.16 12.00
CA ILE A 50 -17.53 -3.15 12.94
C ILE A 50 -18.72 -2.40 12.33
N MET A 51 -18.60 -1.97 11.08
CA MET A 51 -19.68 -1.24 10.38
C MET A 51 -20.93 -2.09 10.21
N LYS A 52 -20.81 -3.39 9.92
CA LYS A 52 -21.94 -4.32 9.87
C LYS A 52 -22.68 -4.39 11.21
N LYS A 53 -21.95 -4.44 12.33
CA LYS A 53 -22.55 -4.38 13.67
C LYS A 53 -23.26 -3.06 13.92
N ALA A 54 -22.69 -1.95 13.44
CA ALA A 54 -23.29 -0.62 13.55
C ALA A 54 -24.62 -0.52 12.79
N ILE A 55 -24.64 -0.99 11.53
CA ILE A 55 -25.83 -1.04 10.69
C ILE A 55 -26.92 -1.86 11.40
N LYS A 56 -26.55 -3.04 11.92
CA LYS A 56 -27.42 -3.91 12.73
C LYS A 56 -27.85 -3.34 14.09
N LYS A 57 -27.39 -2.14 14.45
CA LYS A 57 -27.65 -1.47 15.74
C LYS A 57 -27.13 -2.25 16.96
N GLU A 58 -26.16 -3.13 16.76
CA GLU A 58 -25.52 -3.92 17.83
C GLU A 58 -24.50 -3.09 18.62
N ILE A 59 -23.98 -2.01 18.03
CA ILE A 59 -23.03 -1.08 18.66
C ILE A 59 -23.42 0.37 18.41
N SER A 60 -23.12 1.25 19.36
CA SER A 60 -23.45 2.68 19.25
C SER A 60 -22.55 3.40 18.23
N PRO A 61 -23.03 4.45 17.55
CA PRO A 61 -22.19 5.25 16.65
C PRO A 61 -20.93 5.84 17.31
N LYS A 62 -21.00 6.19 18.60
CA LYS A 62 -19.84 6.68 19.35
C LYS A 62 -18.75 5.62 19.49
N GLU A 63 -19.16 4.37 19.74
CA GLU A 63 -18.24 3.24 19.87
C GLU A 63 -17.65 2.83 18.52
N VAL A 64 -18.43 2.94 17.44
CA VAL A 64 -17.97 2.72 16.06
C VAL A 64 -16.78 3.63 15.75
N ASN A 65 -16.92 4.94 15.95
CA ASN A 65 -15.85 5.90 15.65
C ASN A 65 -14.59 5.62 16.48
N LYS A 66 -14.77 5.32 17.77
CA LYS A 66 -13.67 4.99 18.68
C LYS A 66 -12.86 3.78 18.21
N GLN A 67 -13.51 2.79 17.60
CA GLN A 67 -12.84 1.60 17.09
C GLN A 67 -12.26 1.79 15.68
N ILE A 68 -12.98 2.47 14.79
CA ILE A 68 -12.58 2.60 13.38
C ILE A 68 -11.44 3.62 13.19
N GLU A 69 -11.47 4.76 13.88
CA GLU A 69 -10.48 5.82 13.70
C GLU A 69 -9.01 5.34 13.84
N PRO A 70 -8.62 4.60 14.90
CA PRO A 70 -7.25 4.11 15.00
C PRO A 70 -6.89 3.08 13.92
N LEU A 71 -7.86 2.31 13.41
CA LEU A 71 -7.64 1.36 12.32
C LEU A 71 -7.40 2.09 11.00
N MET A 72 -8.18 3.14 10.73
CA MET A 72 -8.03 3.94 9.52
C MET A 72 -6.71 4.71 9.48
N LYS A 73 -6.24 5.22 10.64
CA LYS A 73 -4.89 5.81 10.75
C LYS A 73 -3.77 4.82 10.40
N LYS A 74 -3.89 3.56 10.83
CA LYS A 74 -2.93 2.50 10.47
C LYS A 74 -3.01 2.14 8.98
N TYR A 75 -4.22 2.08 8.45
CA TYR A 75 -4.48 1.81 7.04
C TYR A 75 -3.85 2.88 6.14
N GLU A 76 -4.01 4.16 6.47
CA GLU A 76 -3.40 5.29 5.75
C GLU A 76 -1.87 5.19 5.73
N LYS A 77 -1.27 4.79 6.86
CA LYS A 77 0.17 4.54 6.93
C LYS A 77 0.60 3.41 5.98
N TYR A 78 -0.13 2.29 5.95
CA TYR A 78 0.20 1.21 5.01
C TYR A 78 0.07 1.65 3.55
N LEU A 79 -0.99 2.38 3.20
CA LEU A 79 -1.17 2.96 1.88
C LEU A 79 0.01 3.87 1.47
N SER A 80 0.50 4.72 2.36
CA SER A 80 1.63 5.61 2.04
C SER A 80 2.95 4.89 1.74
N GLU A 81 3.07 3.62 2.14
CA GLU A 81 4.27 2.82 1.99
C GLU A 81 4.14 1.70 0.95
N LEU A 82 3.04 1.69 0.19
CA LEU A 82 2.75 0.73 -0.87
C LEU A 82 3.04 1.32 -2.24
N SER A 83 3.19 0.44 -3.24
CA SER A 83 3.24 0.85 -4.63
C SER A 83 1.91 1.50 -5.06
N THR A 84 1.95 2.30 -6.12
CA THR A 84 0.72 2.87 -6.71
C THR A 84 -0.25 1.76 -7.14
N GLN A 85 0.27 0.67 -7.73
CA GLN A 85 -0.54 -0.45 -8.18
C GLN A 85 -1.24 -1.15 -7.01
N ASP A 86 -0.51 -1.51 -5.95
CA ASP A 86 -1.11 -2.14 -4.77
C ASP A 86 -2.11 -1.23 -4.07
N SER A 87 -1.81 0.08 -4.02
CA SER A 87 -2.73 1.07 -3.46
C SER A 87 -4.04 1.14 -4.24
N ILE A 88 -3.98 1.08 -5.58
CA ILE A 88 -5.18 1.03 -6.43
C ILE A 88 -6.00 -0.24 -6.16
N GLU A 89 -5.35 -1.40 -6.06
CA GLU A 89 -6.03 -2.67 -5.78
C GLU A 89 -6.74 -2.67 -4.43
N ILE A 90 -6.09 -2.15 -3.39
CA ILE A 90 -6.69 -2.03 -2.06
C ILE A 90 -7.85 -1.03 -2.06
N GLN A 91 -7.74 0.09 -2.78
CA GLN A 91 -8.82 1.08 -2.85
C GLN A 91 -10.03 0.53 -3.62
N LYS A 92 -9.82 -0.27 -4.68
CA LYS A 92 -10.89 -1.03 -5.34
C LYS A 92 -11.59 -1.97 -4.36
N TYR A 93 -10.82 -2.74 -3.61
CA TYR A 93 -11.35 -3.63 -2.57
C TYR A 93 -12.20 -2.86 -1.53
N ARG A 94 -11.72 -1.70 -1.08
CA ARG A 94 -12.44 -0.83 -0.14
C ARG A 94 -13.78 -0.35 -0.71
N ILE A 95 -13.80 0.05 -1.99
CA ILE A 95 -15.04 0.49 -2.67
C ILE A 95 -16.06 -0.65 -2.71
N ASP A 96 -15.63 -1.87 -3.04
CA ASP A 96 -16.51 -3.04 -3.05
C ASP A 96 -17.14 -3.32 -1.68
N GLN A 97 -16.37 -3.14 -0.60
CA GLN A 97 -16.91 -3.27 0.76
C GLN A 97 -17.92 -2.17 1.10
N ILE A 98 -17.66 -0.92 0.69
CA ILE A 98 -18.60 0.19 0.88
C ILE A 98 -19.92 -0.10 0.16
N ASN A 99 -19.87 -0.59 -1.08
CA ASN A 99 -21.08 -0.94 -1.83
C ASN A 99 -21.90 -2.00 -1.07
N LYS A 100 -21.26 -3.07 -0.57
CA LYS A 100 -21.92 -4.10 0.24
C LYS A 100 -22.53 -3.54 1.53
N MET A 101 -21.89 -2.56 2.16
CA MET A 101 -22.42 -1.89 3.36
C MET A 101 -23.66 -1.04 3.05
N ILE A 102 -23.66 -0.35 1.91
CA ILE A 102 -24.82 0.42 1.44
C ILE A 102 -26.00 -0.52 1.19
N ASP A 103 -25.78 -1.64 0.50
CA ASP A 103 -26.81 -2.63 0.23
C ASP A 103 -27.42 -3.16 1.54
N LEU A 104 -26.57 -3.54 2.49
CA LEU A 104 -27.02 -4.01 3.82
C LEU A 104 -27.85 -2.94 4.56
N GLN A 105 -27.44 -1.67 4.49
CA GLN A 105 -28.18 -0.58 5.13
C GLN A 105 -29.56 -0.37 4.49
N LEU A 106 -29.67 -0.51 3.17
CA LEU A 106 -30.94 -0.43 2.45
C LEU A 106 -31.86 -1.61 2.78
N GLU A 107 -31.31 -2.82 2.90
CA GLU A 107 -32.08 -4.01 3.32
C GLU A 107 -32.69 -3.84 4.71
N GLN A 108 -31.95 -3.23 5.65
CA GLN A 108 -32.42 -3.04 7.02
C GLN A 108 -33.47 -1.92 7.17
N GLN A 109 -33.66 -1.08 6.15
CA GLN A 109 -34.68 -0.02 6.13
C GLN A 109 -36.02 -0.48 5.51
N LYS A 110 -36.04 -1.66 4.89
CA LYS A 110 -37.26 -2.28 4.37
C LYS A 110 -37.99 -3.03 5.49
#